data_AF-A0A7X0GPM3-F1
#
_entry.id   AF-A0A7X0GPM3-F1
#
_cell.length_a   1.000
_cell.length_b   1.000
_cell.length_c   1.000
_cell.angle_alpha   90.00
_cell.angle_beta   90.00
_cell.angle_gamma   90.00
#
_symmetry.space_group_name_H-M   'P 1'
#
loop_
_entity.id
_entity.type
_entity.pdbx_description
1 polymer ?
#
loop_
_entity_poly.entity_id
_entity_poly.type
_entity_poly.pdbx_seq_one_letter_code
_entity_poly.pdbx_strand_id
1 'polypeptide(L)' 'MTPSAPDGPAPKGRSRRNFAGARPVMADVARMAGVSKQTVSRVLNDHPAVRPETREAVSEAMRTLG' A
#
# COMPACT_ATOMS: atom_id res chain seq x y z
N MET A 1 -6.02 36.79 14.52
CA MET A 1 -4.59 36.51 14.80
C MET A 1 -4.57 35.62 16.04
N THR A 2 -4.26 34.32 16.02
CA THR A 2 -3.00 33.63 15.64
C THR A 2 -3.31 32.11 15.65
N PRO A 3 -2.66 31.29 14.80
CA PRO A 3 -3.27 30.10 14.20
C PRO A 3 -3.27 28.85 15.11
N SER A 4 -4.32 28.03 14.96
CA SER A 4 -4.35 26.65 15.46
C SER A 4 -3.25 25.84 14.77
N ALA A 5 -2.36 25.29 15.58
CA ALA A 5 -1.33 24.36 15.15
C ALA A 5 -1.95 23.11 14.51
N PRO A 6 -1.32 22.54 13.46
CA PRO A 6 -1.73 21.26 12.90
C PRO A 6 -1.16 20.12 13.75
N ASP A 7 -1.95 19.54 14.64
CA ASP A 7 -1.58 18.29 15.33
C ASP A 7 -2.09 17.09 14.52
N GLY A 8 -1.25 16.70 13.56
CA GLY A 8 -1.38 15.43 12.85
C GLY A 8 0.02 14.83 12.74
N PRO A 9 0.29 13.63 13.32
CA PRO A 9 1.63 13.09 13.33
C PRO A 9 2.07 12.80 11.90
N ALA A 10 3.12 13.52 11.47
CA ALA A 10 3.92 13.14 10.32
C ALA A 10 4.29 11.64 10.44
N PRO A 11 4.17 10.83 9.37
CA PRO A 11 4.62 9.44 9.44
C PRO A 11 6.14 9.41 9.61
N LYS A 12 6.57 9.27 10.86
CA LYS A 12 7.94 8.96 11.27
C LYS A 12 8.16 7.47 10.98
N GLY A 13 8.74 7.18 9.82
CA GLY A 13 8.92 5.81 9.35
C GLY A 13 10.14 5.68 8.45
N ARG A 14 11.30 5.69 9.06
CA ARG A 14 12.62 5.47 8.49
C ARG A 14 12.68 4.09 7.81
N SER A 15 12.56 3.99 6.49
CA SER A 15 13.03 2.77 5.79
C SER A 15 13.63 3.07 4.41
N ARG A 16 14.78 3.75 4.41
CA ARG A 16 15.73 3.71 3.28
C ARG A 16 16.62 2.45 3.37
N ARG A 17 16.07 1.30 3.75
CA ARG A 17 16.84 0.05 3.95
C ARG A 17 16.18 -1.24 3.46
N ASN A 18 15.14 -1.18 2.62
CA ASN A 18 14.58 -2.40 2.02
C ASN A 18 15.35 -2.91 0.77
N PHE A 19 16.60 -2.51 0.57
CA PHE A 19 17.40 -2.86 -0.62
C PHE A 19 18.11 -4.22 -0.58
N ALA A 20 17.80 -5.10 0.37
CA ALA A 20 18.39 -6.44 0.40
C ALA A 20 17.39 -7.48 0.93
N GLY A 21 16.62 -8.11 0.03
CA GLY A 21 15.91 -9.38 0.30
C GLY A 21 14.57 -9.30 1.05
N ALA A 22 14.01 -8.11 1.29
CA ALA A 22 12.74 -7.98 1.99
C ALA A 22 11.57 -8.04 1.00
N ARG A 23 10.87 -9.19 1.03
CA ARG A 23 9.55 -9.52 0.45
C ARG A 23 8.77 -8.28 -0.05
N PRO A 24 8.17 -8.32 -1.26
CA PRO A 24 7.45 -7.18 -1.83
C PRO A 24 6.53 -6.58 -0.78
N VAL A 25 6.87 -5.36 -0.36
CA VAL A 25 6.20 -4.70 0.73
C VAL A 25 4.86 -4.29 0.17
N MET A 26 3.76 -4.55 0.87
CA MET A 26 2.40 -4.23 0.41
C MET A 26 2.23 -2.79 -0.11
N ALA A 27 3.14 -1.89 0.27
CA ALA A 27 3.25 -0.53 -0.26
C ALA A 27 3.61 -0.48 -1.76
N ASP A 28 4.53 -1.31 -2.23
CA ASP A 28 4.97 -1.36 -3.63
C ASP A 28 3.87 -1.96 -4.52
N VAL A 29 3.24 -3.05 -4.06
CA VAL A 29 2.08 -3.66 -4.74
C VAL A 29 0.94 -2.65 -4.84
N ALA A 30 0.64 -1.93 -3.75
CA ALA A 30 -0.39 -0.90 -3.74
C ALA A 30 -0.07 0.23 -4.72
N ARG A 31 1.19 0.68 -4.77
CA ARG A 31 1.64 1.75 -5.67
C ARG A 31 1.55 1.33 -7.13
N MET A 32 1.97 0.11 -7.46
CA MET A 32 1.93 -0.41 -8.83
C MET A 32 0.51 -0.66 -9.31
N ALA A 33 -0.35 -1.22 -8.46
CA ALA A 33 -1.76 -1.45 -8.77
C ALA A 33 -2.63 -0.17 -8.69
N GLY A 34 -2.06 0.98 -8.32
CA GLY A 34 -2.79 2.25 -8.23
C GLY A 34 -3.83 2.29 -7.11
N VAL A 35 -3.66 1.50 -6.06
CA VAL A 35 -4.62 1.39 -4.94
C VAL A 35 -3.98 1.70 -3.59
N SER A 36 -4.81 1.83 -2.55
CA SER A 36 -4.32 1.98 -1.18
C SER A 36 -3.87 0.63 -0.59
N LYS A 37 -2.91 0.65 0.34
CA LYS A 37 -2.49 -0.52 1.14
C LYS A 37 -3.68 -1.24 1.79
N GLN A 38 -4.70 -0.49 2.21
CA GLN A 38 -5.92 -1.07 2.77
C GLN A 38 -6.69 -1.89 1.74
N THR A 39 -6.67 -1.49 0.47
CA THR A 39 -7.29 -2.24 -0.64
C THR A 39 -6.53 -3.53 -0.91
N VAL A 40 -5.20 -3.48 -0.91
CA VAL A 40 -4.37 -4.70 -1.02
C VAL A 40 -4.65 -5.66 0.12
N SER A 41 -4.79 -5.16 1.36
CA SER A 41 -5.20 -5.98 2.51
C SER A 41 -6.58 -6.61 2.28
N ARG A 42 -7.56 -5.85 1.80
CA ARG A 42 -8.89 -6.38 1.47
C ARG A 42 -8.85 -7.45 0.37
N VAL A 43 -8.00 -7.28 -0.65
CA VAL A 43 -7.78 -8.29 -1.70
C VAL A 43 -7.20 -9.58 -1.11
N LEU A 44 -6.16 -9.46 -0.28
CA LEU A 44 -5.50 -10.61 0.35
C LEU A 44 -6.42 -11.38 1.30
N ASN A 45 -7.37 -10.69 1.94
CA ASN A 45 -8.37 -11.30 2.82
C ASN A 45 -9.68 -11.67 2.10
N ASP A 46 -9.68 -11.65 0.76
CA ASP A 46 -10.85 -11.96 -0.08
C ASP A 46 -12.13 -11.18 0.28
N HIS A 47 -11.99 -9.89 0.59
CA HIS A 47 -13.15 -9.07 0.96
C HIS A 47 -14.08 -8.85 -0.25
N PRO A 48 -15.42 -9.01 -0.12
CA PRO A 48 -16.38 -8.89 -1.22
C PRO A 48 -16.56 -7.44 -1.74
N ALA A 49 -15.97 -6.46 -1.07
CA ALA A 49 -16.09 -5.04 -1.42
C ALA A 49 -15.02 -4.60 -2.43
N VAL A 50 -14.12 -5.51 -2.84
CA VAL A 50 -13.11 -5.22 -3.84
C VAL A 50 -13.61 -5.66 -5.20
N ARG A 51 -13.60 -4.72 -6.14
CA ARG A 51 -13.95 -4.97 -7.54
C ARG A 51 -13.02 -6.03 -8.14
N PRO A 52 -13.53 -6.90 -9.03
CA PRO A 52 -12.72 -7.92 -9.69
C PRO A 52 -11.53 -7.29 -10.43
N GLU A 53 -11.75 -6.20 -11.15
CA GLU A 53 -10.70 -5.43 -11.86
C GLU A 53 -9.54 -5.04 -10.92
N THR A 54 -9.85 -4.64 -9.68
CA THR A 54 -8.85 -4.27 -8.69
C THR A 54 -8.09 -5.47 -8.16
N ARG A 55 -8.75 -6.62 -7.99
CA ARG A 55 -8.08 -7.86 -7.59
C ARG A 55 -7.09 -8.31 -8.67
N GLU A 56 -7.45 -8.17 -9.94
CA GLU A 56 -6.57 -8.49 -11.07
C GLU A 56 -5.36 -7.57 -11.12
N ALA A 57 -5.55 -6.24 -11.02
CA ALA A 57 -4.44 -5.29 -10.98
C ALA A 57 -3.47 -5.54 -9.81
N VAL A 58 -4.00 -5.90 -8.63
CA VAL A 58 -3.19 -6.27 -7.47
C VAL A 58 -2.45 -7.60 -7.68
N SER A 59 -3.08 -8.58 -8.32
CA SER A 59 -2.45 -9.87 -8.65
C SER A 59 -1.31 -9.71 -9.67
N GLU A 60 -1.51 -8.88 -10.70
CA GLU A 60 -0.46 -8.51 -11.66
C GLU A 60 0.71 -7.79 -10.99
N ALA A 61 0.41 -6.83 -10.10
CA ALA A 61 1.44 -6.11 -9.36
C ALA A 61 2.26 -7.04 -8.45
N MET A 62 1.61 -8.03 -7.81
CA MET A 62 2.31 -9.05 -7.03
C MET A 62 3.22 -9.93 -7.89
N ARG A 63 2.78 -10.30 -9.10
CA ARG A 63 3.60 -11.09 -10.04
C ARG A 63 4.80 -10.32 -10.59
N THR A 64 4.65 -9.02 -10.78
CA THR A 64 5.72 -8.16 -11.32
C THR A 64 6.79 -7.83 -10.25
N LEU A 65 6.39 -7.79 -8.97
CA LEU A 65 7.28 -7.44 -7.85
C LEU A 65 7.88 -8.64 -7.10
N GLY A 66 7.32 -9.83 -7.30
CA GLY A 66 7.80 -11.09 -6.71
C GLY A 66 8.99 -11.67 -7.48
#